data_AF-A0A8S3Y1D1-F1
#
_entry.id   AF-A0A8S3Y1D1-F1
#
_cell.length_a   1.000
_cell.length_b   1.000
_cell.length_c   1.000
_cell.angle_alpha   90.00
_cell.angle_beta   90.00
_cell.angle_gamma   90.00
#
_symmetry.space_group_name_H-M   'P 1'
#
loop_
_entity.id
_entity.type
_entity.pdbx_description
1 polymer ?
#
loop_
_entity_poly.entity_id
_entity_poly.type
_entity_poly.pdbx_seq_one_letter_code
_entity_poly.pdbx_strand_id
1 'polypeptide(L)'
;MAFAGTNISLFQPDITQKLTERKDDLKQKITACGKRIRRFTERSRRFNQNRLFQSDQKGLYKSLERPEVYGADPRLDQAVTIAFWRGLWSEPVNHSEGP
;
A
#
# COMPACT_ATOMS: atom_id res chain seq x y z
N MET A 1 5.94 32.30 -27.81
CA MET A 1 4.59 32.38 -28.40
C MET A 1 3.70 33.14 -27.43
N ALA A 2 3.22 34.32 -27.81
CA ALA A 2 2.23 35.07 -27.05
C ALA A 2 0.82 34.61 -27.46
N PHE A 3 -0.11 34.49 -26.51
CA PHE A 3 -1.50 34.18 -26.82
C PHE A 3 -2.18 35.42 -27.41
N ALA A 4 -2.69 35.32 -28.64
CA ALA A 4 -3.31 36.44 -29.35
C ALA A 4 -4.47 37.02 -28.52
N GLY A 5 -4.40 38.32 -28.24
CA GLY A 5 -5.41 39.07 -27.46
C GLY A 5 -5.00 39.46 -26.04
N THR A 6 -3.86 38.95 -25.53
CA THR A 6 -3.28 39.44 -24.27
C THR A 6 -1.79 39.71 -24.47
N ASN A 7 -1.31 40.90 -24.11
CA ASN A 7 0.12 41.25 -24.08
C ASN A 7 0.84 40.54 -22.92
N ILE A 8 0.57 39.25 -22.74
CA ILE A 8 1.11 38.43 -21.67
C ILE A 8 2.12 37.48 -22.31
N SER A 9 3.40 37.73 -22.05
CA SER A 9 4.48 36.84 -22.44
C SER A 9 4.68 35.79 -21.35
N LEU A 10 4.47 34.52 -21.69
CA LEU A 10 4.79 33.38 -20.82
C LEU A 10 6.27 33.29 -20.41
N PHE A 11 7.15 34.12 -20.99
CA PHE A 11 8.58 34.16 -20.66
C PHE A 11 8.90 35.14 -19.53
N GLN A 12 7.92 35.86 -19.00
CA GLN A 12 8.14 36.67 -17.80
C GLN A 12 8.31 35.75 -16.57
N PRO A 13 9.44 35.84 -15.85
CA PRO A 13 9.75 34.94 -14.73
C PRO A 13 8.70 35.02 -13.61
N ASP A 14 8.10 36.19 -13.37
CA ASP A 14 7.04 36.35 -12.38
C ASP A 14 5.77 35.57 -12.73
N ILE A 15 5.47 35.43 -14.02
CA ILE A 15 4.26 34.74 -14.50
C ILE A 15 4.45 33.23 -14.42
N THR A 16 5.62 32.74 -14.82
CA THR A 16 5.95 31.31 -14.72
C THR A 16 6.02 30.88 -13.26
N GLN A 17 6.61 31.70 -12.38
CA GLN A 17 6.64 31.45 -10.94
C GLN A 17 5.22 31.34 -10.36
N LYS A 18 4.37 32.35 -10.58
CA LYS A 18 2.97 32.32 -10.10
C LYS A 18 2.20 31.12 -10.62
N LEU A 19 2.45 30.70 -11.86
CA LEU A 19 1.83 29.50 -12.42
C LEU A 19 2.31 28.22 -11.71
N THR A 20 3.61 28.12 -11.41
CA THR A 20 4.16 26.98 -10.66
C THR A 20 3.62 26.91 -9.24
N GLU A 21 3.58 28.04 -8.53
CA GLU A 21 3.00 28.13 -7.19
C GLU A 21 1.54 27.68 -7.21
N ARG A 22 0.74 28.18 -8.16
CA ARG A 22 -0.66 27.80 -8.27
C ARG A 22 -0.85 26.32 -8.61
N LYS A 23 0.03 25.76 -9.44
CA LYS A 23 0.02 24.32 -9.76
C LYS A 23 0.32 23.49 -8.52
N ASP A 24 1.30 23.89 -7.72
CA ASP A 24 1.70 23.14 -6.52
C ASP A 24 0.66 23.27 -5.40
N ASP A 25 0.03 24.44 -5.23
CA ASP A 25 -1.14 24.62 -4.36
C ASP A 25 -2.25 23.62 -4.68
N LEU A 26 -2.58 23.47 -5.97
CA LEU A 26 -3.62 22.55 -6.41
C LEU A 26 -3.24 21.09 -6.16
N LYS A 27 -2.00 20.70 -6.46
CA LYS A 27 -1.50 19.36 -6.13
C LYS A 27 -1.57 19.08 -4.63
N GLN A 28 -1.19 20.05 -3.80
CA GLN A 28 -1.22 19.90 -2.35
C GLN A 28 -2.65 19.72 -1.84
N LYS A 29 -3.61 20.50 -2.36
CA LYS A 29 -5.04 20.37 -2.03
C LYS A 29 -5.61 19.01 -2.43
N ILE A 30 -5.32 18.55 -3.66
CA ILE A 30 -5.74 17.22 -4.14
C ILE A 30 -5.17 16.13 -3.23
N THR A 31 -3.87 16.20 -2.92
CA THR A 31 -3.19 15.24 -2.05
C THR A 31 -3.80 15.23 -0.64
N ALA A 32 -4.07 16.40 -0.08
CA ALA A 32 -4.69 16.52 1.24
C ALA A 32 -6.12 15.94 1.26
N CYS A 33 -6.91 16.21 0.22
CA CYS A 33 -8.26 15.64 0.07
C CYS A 33 -8.20 14.11 -0.06
N GLY A 34 -7.35 13.58 -0.93
CA GLY A 34 -7.15 12.14 -1.10
C GLY A 34 -6.74 11.46 0.21
N LYS A 35 -5.83 12.07 0.98
CA LYS A 35 -5.44 11.58 2.31
C LYS A 35 -6.61 11.57 3.30
N ARG A 36 -7.48 12.60 3.29
CA ARG A 36 -8.68 12.65 4.15
C ARG A 36 -9.65 11.53 3.80
N ILE A 37 -9.93 11.33 2.52
CA ILE A 37 -10.80 10.24 2.05
C ILE A 37 -10.24 8.89 2.49
N ARG A 38 -8.94 8.65 2.24
CA ARG A 38 -8.28 7.40 2.64
C ARG A 38 -8.36 7.15 4.15
N ARG A 39 -8.11 8.17 4.97
CA ARG A 39 -8.23 8.05 6.44
C ARG A 39 -9.65 7.69 6.86
N PHE A 40 -10.66 8.34 6.24
CA PHE A 40 -12.05 8.05 6.55
C PHE A 40 -12.42 6.61 6.16
N THR A 41 -12.04 6.15 4.97
CA THR A 41 -12.35 4.79 4.53
C THR A 41 -11.63 3.75 5.39
N GLU A 42 -10.36 3.96 5.74
CA GLU A 42 -9.61 3.09 6.65
C GLU A 42 -10.26 3.03 8.04
N ARG A 43 -10.68 4.18 8.59
CA ARG A 43 -11.37 4.24 9.89
C ARG A 43 -12.67 3.44 9.86
N SER A 44 -13.52 3.69 8.86
CA SER A 44 -14.80 3.01 8.71
C SER A 44 -14.61 1.51 8.53
N ARG A 45 -13.61 1.10 7.74
CA ARG A 45 -13.24 -0.31 7.58
C ARG A 45 -12.84 -0.95 8.91
N ARG A 46 -11.92 -0.33 9.65
CA ARG A 46 -11.47 -0.85 10.96
C ARG A 46 -12.62 -0.93 11.96
N PHE A 47 -13.50 0.08 12.00
CA PHE A 47 -14.68 0.06 12.86
C PHE A 47 -15.58 -1.14 12.54
N ASN A 48 -15.89 -1.37 11.27
CA ASN A 48 -16.70 -2.50 10.84
C ASN A 48 -16.03 -3.85 11.16
N GLN A 49 -14.73 -3.97 10.89
CA GLN A 49 -13.96 -5.19 11.18
C GLN A 49 -13.90 -5.48 12.69
N ASN A 50 -13.67 -4.46 13.52
CA ASN A 50 -13.63 -4.62 14.98
C ASN A 50 -15.01 -5.01 15.54
N ARG A 51 -16.08 -4.40 15.03
CA ARG A 51 -17.44 -4.76 15.40
C ARG A 51 -17.74 -6.21 15.02
N LEU A 52 -17.36 -6.62 13.81
CA LEU A 52 -17.52 -8.00 13.36
C LEU A 52 -16.67 -8.96 14.19
N PHE A 53 -15.44 -8.58 14.58
CA PHE A 53 -14.62 -9.37 15.50
C PHE A 53 -15.29 -9.58 16.86
N GLN A 54 -16.01 -8.58 17.38
CA GLN A 54 -16.69 -8.70 18.67
C GLN A 54 -17.97 -9.54 18.59
N SER A 55 -18.72 -9.44 17.48
CA SER A 55 -20.02 -10.13 17.33
C SER A 55 -19.95 -11.50 16.65
N ASP A 56 -19.10 -11.64 15.62
CA ASP A 56 -18.96 -12.83 14.79
C ASP A 56 -17.53 -12.94 14.22
N GLN A 57 -16.64 -13.50 15.05
CA GLN A 57 -15.24 -13.72 14.68
C GLN A 57 -15.11 -14.60 13.42
N LYS A 58 -15.96 -15.63 13.28
CA LYS A 58 -15.91 -16.56 12.14
C LYS A 58 -16.24 -15.85 10.84
N GLY A 59 -17.24 -14.96 10.86
CA GLY A 59 -17.58 -14.09 9.74
C GLY A 59 -16.43 -13.18 9.34
N LEU A 60 -15.72 -12.59 10.32
CA LEU A 60 -14.54 -11.78 10.03
C LEU A 60 -13.44 -12.62 9.34
N TYR A 61 -13.06 -13.77 9.91
CA TYR A 61 -11.99 -14.59 9.33
C TYR A 61 -12.31 -15.06 7.92
N LYS A 62 -13.57 -15.48 7.66
CA LYS A 62 -14.03 -15.79 6.30
C LYS A 62 -13.93 -14.61 5.33
N SER A 63 -14.17 -13.38 5.80
CA SER A 63 -14.00 -12.18 4.96
C SER A 63 -12.53 -11.81 4.71
N LEU A 64 -11.61 -12.29 5.56
CA LEU A 64 -10.17 -12.11 5.42
C LEU A 64 -9.53 -13.20 4.55
N GLU A 65 -10.15 -14.38 4.50
CA GLU A 65 -9.80 -15.41 3.52
C GLU A 65 -9.91 -14.81 2.12
N ARG A 66 -8.81 -14.87 1.36
CA ARG A 66 -8.77 -14.47 -0.04
C ARG A 66 -8.62 -15.73 -0.88
N PRO A 67 -9.73 -16.35 -1.34
CA PRO A 67 -9.68 -17.59 -2.11
C PRO A 67 -8.78 -17.47 -3.35
N GLU A 68 -8.65 -16.25 -3.89
CA GLU A 68 -7.82 -15.91 -5.05
C GLU A 68 -6.30 -16.03 -4.79
N VAL A 69 -5.86 -15.90 -3.53
CA VAL A 69 -4.45 -16.06 -3.14
C VAL A 69 -4.12 -17.52 -2.82
N TYR A 70 -5.12 -18.28 -2.36
CA TYR A 70 -5.03 -19.73 -2.25
C TYR A 70 -5.26 -20.35 -3.63
N GLY A 71 -4.27 -20.18 -4.51
CA GLY A 71 -4.15 -21.05 -5.67
C GLY A 71 -4.27 -22.49 -5.18
N ALA A 72 -5.23 -23.22 -5.76
CA ALA A 72 -5.61 -24.60 -5.49
C ALA A 72 -4.63 -25.33 -4.57
N ASP A 73 -5.01 -25.62 -3.32
CA ASP A 73 -4.23 -26.40 -2.36
C ASP A 73 -3.61 -27.62 -3.06
N PRO A 74 -2.34 -27.57 -3.48
CA PRO A 74 -1.67 -28.76 -3.90
C PRO A 74 -1.18 -29.31 -2.58
N ARG A 75 -1.98 -30.15 -1.91
CA ARG A 75 -1.58 -30.87 -0.69
C ARG A 75 -0.08 -31.10 -0.76
N LEU A 76 0.69 -30.28 -0.05
CA LEU A 76 2.13 -30.19 -0.30
C LEU A 76 2.67 -31.58 -0.07
N ASP A 77 3.39 -32.12 -1.05
CA ASP A 77 3.89 -33.49 -0.98
C ASP A 77 4.69 -33.64 0.32
N GLN A 78 4.32 -34.64 1.11
CA GLN A 78 4.92 -34.92 2.40
C GLN A 78 6.42 -35.13 2.25
N ALA A 79 6.87 -35.75 1.15
CA ALA A 79 8.28 -35.96 0.87
C ALA A 79 9.03 -34.63 0.68
N VAL A 80 8.44 -33.68 -0.07
CA VAL A 80 9.00 -32.34 -0.30
C VAL A 80 9.11 -31.56 1.01
N THR A 81 8.07 -31.64 1.85
CA THR A 81 8.05 -30.96 3.15
C THR A 81 9.13 -31.50 4.08
N ILE A 82 9.26 -32.84 4.17
CA ILE A 82 10.28 -33.47 5.01
C ILE A 82 11.68 -33.14 4.50
N ALA A 83 11.91 -33.16 3.19
CA ALA A 83 13.21 -32.85 2.60
C ALA A 83 13.63 -31.40 2.88
N PHE A 84 12.70 -30.44 2.76
CA PHE A 84 12.95 -29.03 3.08
C PHE A 84 13.41 -28.84 4.53
N TRP A 85 12.63 -29.36 5.48
CA TRP A 85 12.94 -29.23 6.90
C TRP A 85 14.24 -29.95 7.28
N ARG A 86 14.48 -31.13 6.70
CA ARG A 86 15.73 -31.87 6.91
C ARG A 86 16.94 -31.10 6.41
N GLY A 87 16.83 -30.44 5.25
CA GLY A 87 17.89 -29.60 4.69
C GLY A 87 18.20 -28.36 5.54
N LEU A 88 17.17 -27.74 6.13
CA LEU A 88 17.34 -26.59 7.01
C LEU A 88 18.15 -26.93 8.27
N TRP A 89 17.96 -28.14 8.81
CA TRP A 89 18.66 -28.62 10.01
C TRP A 89 19.92 -29.45 9.71
N SER A 90 20.23 -29.76 8.45
CA SER A 90 21.40 -30.58 8.12
C SER A 90 22.71 -29.79 8.07
N GLU A 91 22.64 -28.48 7.84
CA GLU A 91 23.80 -27.60 7.79
C GLU A 91 24.01 -26.96 9.18
N PRO A 92 25.00 -27.39 9.97
CA PRO A 92 25.34 -26.70 11.21
C PRO A 92 25.89 -25.32 10.86
N VAL A 93 25.12 -24.28 11.20
CA VAL A 93 25.59 -22.89 11.10
C VAL A 93 26.66 -22.68 12.16
N ASN A 94 27.92 -22.62 11.74
CA ASN A 94 29.01 -22.17 12.59
C ASN A 94 28.88 -20.67 12.77
N HIS A 95 28.23 -20.27 13.86
CA HIS A 95 28.25 -18.89 14.29
C HIS A 95 29.67 -18.58 14.75
N SER A 96 30.34 -17.63 14.10
CA SER A 96 31.62 -17.12 14.60
C SER A 96 31.37 -16.51 15.97
N GLU A 97 31.88 -17.15 17.02
CA GLU A 97 31.98 -16.51 18.32
C GLU A 97 32.83 -15.26 18.14
N GLY A 98 32.19 -14.10 18.29
CA GLY A 98 32.87 -12.82 18.25
C GLY A 98 33.88 -12.69 19.40
N PRO A 99 34.88 -11.82 19.24
CA PRO A 99 36.01 -11.66 20.16
C PRO A 99 35.62 -11.25 21.59
#